data_AF-A0A6I4UED0-F1
#
_entry.id   AF-A0A6I4UED0-F1
#
_cell.length_a   1.000
_cell.length_b   1.000
_cell.length_c   1.000
_cell.angle_alpha   90.00
_cell.angle_beta   90.00
_cell.angle_gamma   90.00
#
_symmetry.space_group_name_H-M   'P 1'
#
loop_
_entity.id
_entity.type
_entity.pdbx_description
1 polymer ?
#
loop_
_entity_poly.entity_id
_entity_poly.type
_entity_poly.pdbx_seq_one_letter_code
_entity_poly.pdbx_strand_id
1 'polypeptide(L)' 'MPRPLPCEGKGKDGYGRTLAVVRVGGRSVGSILVREGLAREWTGRREPRR' A
#
# COMPACT_ATOMS: atom_id res chain seq x y z
N MET A 1 -10.35 -5.49 17.81
CA MET A 1 -10.85 -4.71 16.66
C MET A 1 -9.68 -3.93 16.06
N PRO A 2 -9.19 -4.21 14.85
CA PRO A 2 -8.13 -3.40 14.24
C PRO A 2 -8.69 -2.00 13.92
N ARG A 3 -7.96 -0.97 14.34
CA ARG A 3 -8.35 0.44 14.15
C ARG A 3 -8.21 0.79 12.66
N PRO A 4 -9.20 1.44 12.02
CA PRO A 4 -9.04 1.88 10.64
C PRO A 4 -7.92 2.91 10.58
N LEU A 5 -6.94 2.63 9.72
CA LEU A 5 -5.80 3.50 9.51
C LEU A 5 -6.18 4.60 8.52
N PRO A 6 -5.80 5.86 8.76
CA PRO A 6 -6.01 6.92 7.79
C PRO A 6 -5.23 6.58 6.51
N CYS A 7 -5.98 6.38 5.43
CA CYS A 7 -5.46 6.07 4.12
C CYS A 7 -5.65 7.29 3.22
N GLU A 8 -4.55 7.93 2.83
CA GLU A 8 -4.61 9.04 1.87
C GLU A 8 -4.77 8.40 0.48
N GLY A 9 -6.00 8.45 -0.04
CA GLY A 9 -6.37 7.82 -1.30
C GLY A 9 -5.72 8.51 -2.50
N LYS A 10 -4.86 7.80 -3.23
CA LYS A 10 -4.38 8.20 -4.56
C LYS A 10 -5.21 7.47 -5.62
N GLY A 11 -6.46 7.86 -5.77
CA GLY A 11 -7.32 7.44 -6.88
C GLY A 11 -7.83 5.99 -6.81
N LYS A 12 -8.67 5.64 -7.80
CA LYS A 12 -9.10 4.26 -8.06
C LYS A 12 -8.31 3.72 -9.24
N ASP A 13 -7.96 2.44 -9.21
CA ASP A 13 -7.43 1.77 -10.40
C ASP A 13 -8.53 1.58 -11.46
N GLY A 14 -8.15 1.20 -12.69
CA GLY A 14 -9.10 0.94 -13.79
C GLY A 14 -10.07 -0.21 -13.54
N TYR A 15 -9.91 -0.95 -12.44
CA TYR A 15 -10.80 -2.01 -11.97
C TYR A 15 -11.66 -1.57 -10.77
N GLY A 16 -11.64 -0.29 -10.41
CA GLY A 16 -12.45 0.29 -9.35
C GLY A 16 -11.92 0.07 -7.93
N ARG A 17 -10.70 -0.45 -7.76
CA ARG A 17 -10.10 -0.66 -6.42
C ARG A 17 -9.47 0.63 -5.92
N THR A 18 -9.58 0.88 -4.62
CA THR A 18 -8.98 2.06 -3.99
C THR A 18 -7.48 1.88 -3.84
N LEU A 19 -6.70 2.79 -4.44
CA LEU A 19 -5.27 2.91 -4.21
C LEU A 19 -5.05 3.93 -3.09
N ALA A 20 -4.35 3.55 -2.03
CA ALA A 20 -4.07 4.46 -0.94
C ALA A 20 -2.72 4.18 -0.29
N VAL A 21 -2.09 5.24 0.22
CA VAL A 21 -0.91 5.13 1.07
C VAL A 21 -1.38 5.04 2.51
N VAL A 22 -1.05 3.95 3.19
CA VAL A 22 -1.41 3.73 4.59
C VAL A 22 -0.24 4.16 5.47
N ARG A 23 -0.52 5.06 6.42
CA ARG A 23 0.44 5.55 7.41
C ARG A 23 -0.01 5.14 8.82
N VAL A 24 0.87 4.51 9.58
CA VAL A 24 0.65 4.12 10.99
C VAL A 24 1.69 4.85 11.84
N GLY A 25 1.25 5.71 12.78
CA GLY A 25 2.16 6.41 13.69
C GLY A 25 3.23 7.24 12.98
N GLY A 26 2.88 7.89 11.85
CA GLY A 26 3.81 8.68 11.04
C GLY A 26 4.73 7.87 10.11
N ARG A 27 4.64 6.52 10.12
CA ARG A 27 5.45 5.64 9.25
C ARG A 27 4.59 5.01 8.16
N SER A 28 5.12 4.93 6.94
CA SER A 28 4.46 4.27 5.81
C SER A 28 4.46 2.76 6.00
N VAL A 29 3.28 2.15 5.99
CA VAL A 29 3.14 0.68 6.08
C VAL A 29 3.79 0.00 4.89
N GLY A 30 3.70 0.60 3.70
CA GLY A 30 4.36 0.05 2.50
C GLY A 30 5.87 -0.09 2.70
N SER A 31 6.50 0.93 3.29
CA SER A 31 7.95 0.89 3.57
C SER A 31 8.30 -0.17 4.61
N ILE A 32 7.44 -0.41 5.60
CA ILE A 32 7.64 -1.49 6.60
C ILE A 32 7.57 -2.85 5.91
N LEU A 33 6.56 -3.10 5.07
CA LEU A 33 6.40 -4.37 4.37
C LEU A 33 7.57 -4.68 3.42
N VAL A 34 8.12 -3.66 2.74
CA VAL A 34 9.30 -3.81 1.90
C VAL A 34 10.54 -4.15 2.73
N ARG A 35 10.72 -3.48 3.88
CA ARG A 35 11.87 -3.73 4.77
C ARG A 35 11.85 -5.13 5.37
N GLU A 36 10.67 -5.62 5.72
CA GLU A 36 10.49 -6.96 6.29
C GLU A 36 10.46 -8.07 5.22
N GLY A 37 10.66 -7.74 3.94
CA GLY A 37 10.63 -8.71 2.84
C GLY A 37 9.25 -9.30 2.53
N LEU A 38 8.19 -8.73 3.11
CA LEU A 38 6.79 -9.15 2.89
C LEU A 38 6.20 -8.57 1.61
N ALA A 39 6.79 -7.49 1.08
CA ALA A 39 6.41 -6.84 -0.16
C ALA A 39 7.63 -6.38 -0.96
N ARG A 40 7.42 -6.00 -2.23
CA ARG A 40 8.42 -5.41 -3.11
C ARG A 40 8.10 -3.93 -3.35
N GLU A 41 9.14 -3.14 -3.62
CA GLU A 41 8.97 -1.74 -4.01
C GLU A 41 8.09 -1.64 -5.26
N TRP A 42 7.17 -0.68 -5.23
CA TRP A 42 6.20 -0.47 -6.30
C TRP A 42 6.84 0.31 -7.46
N THR A 43 6.95 -0.30 -8.63
CA THR A 43 7.58 0.29 -9.83
C THR A 43 6.58 1.05 -10.74
N GLY A 44 5.37 1.31 -10.26
CA GLY A 44 4.32 2.00 -11.05
C GLY A 44 3.36 1.07 -11.80
N ARG A 45 3.64 -0.24 -11.85
CA ARG A 45 2.76 -1.25 -12.43
C ARG A 45 2.73 -2.50 -11.54
N ARG A 46 1.58 -3.17 -11.50
CA ARG A 46 1.47 -4.49 -10.88
C ARG A 46 2.23 -5.48 -11.75
N GLU A 47 3.39 -5.93 -11.31
CA GLU A 47 4.01 -7.11 -11.90
C GLU A 47 3.17 -8.35 -11.54
N PRO A 48 2.81 -9.20 -12.52
CA PRO A 48 2.12 -10.45 -12.23
C PRO A 48 3.02 -11.33 -11.35
N ARG A 49 2.45 -11.91 -10.30
CA ARG A 49 3.15 -12.94 -9.52
C ARG A 49 3.34 -14.15 -10.44
N ARG A 50 4.59 -14.49 -10.72
CA ARG A 50 4.97 -15.75 -11.35
C ARG A 50 4.90 -16.88 -10.33
#